data_AF-A0A6P4BMI7-F1
#
_entry.id   AF-A0A6P4BMI7-F1
#
_cell.length_a   1.000
_cell.length_b   1.000
_cell.length_c   1.000
_cell.angle_alpha   90.00
_cell.angle_beta   90.00
_cell.angle_gamma   90.00
#
_symmetry.space_group_name_H-M   'P 1'
#
loop_
_entity.id
_entity.type
_entity.pdbx_description
1 polymer ?
#
loop_
_entity_poly.entity_id
_entity_poly.type
_entity_poly.pdbx_seq_one_letter_code
_entity_poly.pdbx_strand_id
1 'polypeptide(L)'
;MTMSTSRKDWARKIDDALYAYRTAFKTLIGRSPYQLVYGTACHFPVELEHRPYWATKFLNFDLKAAREKRLLQLNELDEFKIAAYENAKLYKEKTKLWHDKKITTRTFKPG
;
A
#
# COMPACT_ATOMS: atom_id res chain seq x y z
N MET A 1 -28.76 -1.39 15.90
CA MET A 1 -27.31 -1.36 16.18
C MET A 1 -27.10 -1.97 17.56
N THR A 2 -26.59 -3.20 17.64
CA THR A 2 -26.46 -3.97 18.89
C THR A 2 -25.38 -3.34 19.77
N MET A 3 -25.75 -2.95 21.00
CA MET A 3 -24.85 -2.32 21.96
C MET A 3 -24.02 -3.37 22.70
N SER A 4 -22.75 -3.52 22.34
CA SER A 4 -21.78 -4.19 23.21
C SER A 4 -21.49 -3.33 24.44
N THR A 5 -21.58 -3.94 25.62
CA THR A 5 -21.49 -3.33 26.96
C THR A 5 -20.05 -3.25 27.47
N SER A 6 -19.12 -2.70 26.68
CA SER A 6 -17.76 -2.41 27.17
C SER A 6 -17.58 -0.91 27.40
N ARG A 7 -17.11 -0.54 28.60
CA ARG A 7 -16.86 0.87 28.99
C ARG A 7 -15.86 1.59 28.06
N LYS A 8 -14.94 0.85 27.41
CA LYS A 8 -13.99 1.41 26.43
C LYS A 8 -14.64 1.81 25.11
N ASP A 9 -15.79 1.24 24.76
CA ASP A 9 -16.48 1.53 23.50
C ASP A 9 -17.22 2.88 23.56
N TRP A 10 -17.54 3.37 24.77
CA TRP A 10 -18.19 4.67 24.96
C TRP A 10 -17.30 5.83 24.52
N ALA A 11 -16.02 5.83 24.93
CA ALA A 11 -15.08 6.90 24.56
C ALA A 11 -14.95 7.06 23.04
N ARG A 12 -15.00 5.96 22.29
CA ARG A 12 -14.97 5.97 20.82
C ARG A 12 -16.25 6.51 20.18
N LYS A 13 -17.39 6.37 20.86
CA LYS A 13 -18.73 6.73 20.35
C LYS A 13 -19.19 8.12 20.80
N ILE A 14 -18.48 8.78 21.72
CA ILE A 14 -18.82 10.13 22.19
C ILE A 14 -18.81 11.12 21.03
N ASP A 15 -17.82 11.03 20.14
CA ASP A 15 -17.71 11.90 18.97
C ASP A 15 -18.93 11.75 18.04
N ASP A 16 -19.33 10.51 17.74
CA ASP A 16 -20.50 10.19 16.91
C ASP A 16 -21.82 10.60 17.58
N ALA A 17 -21.94 10.40 18.89
CA ALA A 17 -23.12 10.76 19.66
C ALA A 17 -23.29 12.29 19.75
N LEU A 18 -22.19 13.03 19.94
CA LEU A 18 -22.20 14.50 19.91
C LEU A 18 -22.56 15.01 18.52
N TYR A 19 -22.07 14.38 17.47
CA TYR A 19 -22.43 14.74 16.10
C TYR A 19 -23.93 14.56 15.83
N ALA A 20 -24.49 13.41 16.20
CA ALA A 20 -25.92 13.13 16.07
C ALA A 20 -26.77 14.12 16.90
N TYR A 21 -26.36 14.44 18.12
CA TYR A 21 -27.06 15.40 18.97
C TYR A 21 -27.10 16.81 18.36
N ARG A 22 -26.00 17.25 17.75
CA ARG A 22 -25.87 18.60 17.17
C ARG A 22 -26.64 18.76 15.85
N THR A 23 -26.85 17.68 15.10
CA THR A 23 -27.36 17.74 13.72
C THR A 23 -28.71 17.06 13.50
N ALA A 24 -29.01 15.96 14.19
CA ALA A 24 -30.18 15.12 13.91
C ALA A 24 -31.42 15.53 14.71
N PHE A 25 -31.26 15.98 15.96
CA PHE A 25 -32.38 16.43 16.77
C PHE A 25 -32.82 17.84 16.35
N LYS A 26 -34.06 17.97 15.87
CA LYS A 26 -34.71 19.24 15.61
C LYS A 26 -35.90 19.40 16.55
N THR A 27 -36.06 20.59 17.10
CA THR A 27 -37.25 20.95 17.87
C THR A 27 -38.46 21.13 16.94
N LEU A 28 -39.67 21.30 17.49
CA LEU A 28 -40.88 21.59 16.71
C LEU A 28 -40.75 22.84 15.80
N ILE A 29 -39.79 23.72 16.10
CA ILE A 29 -39.45 24.94 15.37
C ILE A 29 -38.42 24.66 14.25
N GLY A 30 -37.98 23.41 14.09
CA GLY A 30 -37.04 22.98 13.05
C GLY A 30 -35.57 23.32 13.33
N ARG A 31 -35.25 23.93 14.48
CA ARG A 31 -33.87 24.26 14.90
C ARG A 31 -33.26 23.15 15.74
N SER A 32 -31.97 22.91 15.57
CA SER A 32 -31.23 21.96 16.41
C SER A 32 -30.91 22.56 17.80
N PRO A 33 -30.72 21.73 18.84
CA PRO A 33 -30.30 22.19 20.16
C PRO A 33 -29.05 23.08 20.12
N TYR A 34 -28.09 22.76 19.25
CA TYR A 34 -26.88 23.58 19.06
C TYR A 34 -27.21 24.99 18.54
N GLN A 35 -28.10 25.09 17.55
CA GLN A 35 -28.55 26.37 16.99
C GLN A 35 -29.31 27.24 18.01
N LEU A 36 -30.00 26.63 18.97
CA LEU A 36 -30.69 27.37 20.03
C LEU A 36 -29.72 27.99 21.03
N VAL A 37 -28.62 27.29 21.35
CA VAL A 37 -27.63 27.76 22.33
C VAL A 37 -26.68 28.79 21.70
N TYR A 38 -26.21 28.54 20.47
CA TYR A 38 -25.15 29.33 19.84
C TYR A 38 -25.64 30.24 18.71
N GLY A 39 -26.95 30.24 18.41
CA GLY A 39 -27.57 31.10 17.40
C GLY A 39 -27.18 30.80 15.95
N THR A 40 -26.29 29.84 15.70
CA THR A 40 -25.71 29.53 14.39
C THR A 40 -25.75 28.03 14.10
N ALA A 41 -25.70 27.65 12.82
CA ALA A 41 -25.61 26.24 12.44
C ALA A 41 -24.27 25.65 12.94
N CYS A 42 -24.29 24.37 13.32
CA CYS A 42 -23.08 23.68 13.75
C CYS A 42 -22.12 23.58 12.57
N HIS A 43 -21.01 24.33 12.63
CA HIS A 43 -19.85 24.05 11.80
C HIS A 43 -19.20 22.79 12.37
N PHE A 44 -18.88 21.83 11.51
CA PHE A 44 -18.31 20.56 11.95
C PHE A 44 -16.95 20.83 12.64
N PRO A 45 -16.68 20.25 13.82
CA PRO A 45 -15.39 20.44 14.48
C PRO A 45 -14.26 19.96 13.55
N VAL A 46 -13.24 20.79 13.36
CA VAL A 46 -12.04 20.46 12.56
C VAL A 46 -11.44 19.12 13.00
N GLU A 47 -11.50 18.81 14.29
CA GLU A 47 -11.04 17.54 14.89
C GLU A 47 -11.67 16.29 14.26
N LEU A 48 -12.95 16.36 13.88
CA LEU A 48 -13.67 15.25 13.26
C LEU A 48 -13.36 15.13 11.77
N GLU A 49 -13.07 16.22 11.06
CA GLU A 49 -12.62 16.20 9.66
C GLU A 49 -11.15 15.79 9.54
N HIS A 50 -10.37 16.09 10.57
CA HIS A 50 -8.94 15.80 10.63
C HIS A 50 -8.66 14.30 10.75
N ARG A 51 -9.48 13.53 11.47
CA ARG A 51 -9.31 12.06 11.58
C ARG A 51 -9.33 11.33 10.24
N PRO A 52 -10.36 11.46 9.37
CA PRO A 52 -10.36 10.81 8.07
C PRO A 52 -9.26 11.36 7.14
N TYR A 53 -8.91 12.65 7.24
CA TYR A 53 -7.79 13.23 6.52
C TYR A 53 -6.45 12.59 6.90
N TRP A 54 -6.17 12.43 8.20
CA TRP A 54 -4.95 11.76 8.66
C TRP A 54 -4.93 10.28 8.39
N ALA A 55 -6.06 9.57 8.49
CA ALA A 55 -6.13 8.18 8.09
C ALA A 55 -5.79 8.03 6.60
N THR A 56 -6.33 8.90 5.74
CA THR A 56 -6.02 8.93 4.31
C THR A 56 -4.54 9.25 4.09
N LYS A 57 -3.99 10.26 4.77
CA LYS A 57 -2.58 10.65 4.65
C LYS A 57 -1.66 9.51 5.10
N PHE A 58 -1.98 8.83 6.19
CA PHE A 58 -1.24 7.69 6.73
C PHE A 58 -1.25 6.50 5.78
N LEU A 59 -2.40 6.14 5.21
CA LEU A 59 -2.50 5.09 4.20
C LEU A 59 -1.68 5.44 2.93
N ASN A 60 -1.65 6.72 2.53
CA ASN A 60 -0.83 7.17 1.40
C ASN A 60 0.68 7.09 1.66
N PHE A 61 1.13 7.26 2.91
CA PHE A 61 2.54 7.04 3.28
C PHE A 61 2.96 5.58 3.08
N ASP A 62 2.09 4.64 3.43
CA ASP A 62 2.36 3.20 3.29
C ASP A 62 2.46 2.80 1.80
N LEU A 63 1.62 3.37 0.93
CA LEU A 63 1.67 3.11 -0.52
C LEU A 63 2.99 3.54 -1.16
N LYS A 64 3.57 4.68 -0.74
CA LYS A 64 4.86 5.15 -1.26
C LYS A 64 5.99 4.19 -0.88
N ALA A 65 6.07 3.82 0.41
CA ALA A 65 7.06 2.87 0.90
C ALA A 65 6.90 1.48 0.25
N ALA A 66 5.66 1.01 0.09
CA ALA A 66 5.37 -0.24 -0.60
C ALA A 66 5.77 -0.21 -2.08
N ARG A 67 5.57 0.91 -2.77
CA ARG A 67 6.02 1.11 -4.16
C ARG A 67 7.54 1.06 -4.27
N GLU A 68 8.25 1.78 -3.40
CA GLU A 68 9.72 1.81 -3.40
C GLU A 68 10.30 0.42 -3.12
N LYS A 69 9.75 -0.29 -2.12
CA LYS A 69 10.14 -1.67 -1.81
C LYS A 69 9.91 -2.61 -3.00
N ARG A 70 8.75 -2.51 -3.67
CA ARG A 70 8.45 -3.34 -4.85
C ARG A 70 9.40 -3.05 -6.00
N LEU A 71 9.76 -1.79 -6.21
CA LEU A 71 10.71 -1.41 -7.26
C LEU A 71 12.10 -2.00 -7.00
N LEU A 72 12.58 -1.93 -5.75
CA LEU A 72 13.86 -2.53 -5.34
C LEU A 72 13.87 -4.04 -5.62
N GLN A 73 12.81 -4.75 -5.21
CA GLN A 73 12.69 -6.19 -5.44
C GLN A 73 12.69 -6.56 -6.93
N LEU A 74 12.09 -5.74 -7.80
CA LEU A 74 12.12 -5.97 -9.24
C LEU A 74 13.51 -5.77 -9.84
N ASN A 75 14.24 -4.75 -9.39
CA ASN A 75 15.61 -4.50 -9.84
C ASN A 75 16.54 -5.65 -9.43
N GLU A 76 16.45 -6.13 -8.19
CA GLU A 76 17.23 -7.29 -7.72
C GLU A 76 16.97 -8.53 -8.59
N LEU A 77 15.70 -8.80 -8.92
CA LEU A 77 15.35 -9.93 -9.79
C LEU A 77 15.93 -9.80 -11.21
N ASP A 78 15.97 -8.59 -11.76
CA ASP A 78 16.55 -8.34 -13.08
C ASP A 78 18.07 -8.55 -13.07
N GLU A 79 18.75 -8.10 -12.02
CA GLU A 79 20.18 -8.35 -11.81
C GLU A 79 20.48 -9.85 -11.72
N PHE A 80 19.71 -10.61 -10.95
CA PHE A 80 19.86 -12.06 -10.87
C PHE A 80 19.67 -12.74 -12.23
N LYS A 81 18.69 -12.28 -13.01
CA LYS A 81 18.41 -12.80 -14.34
C LYS A 81 19.55 -12.54 -15.31
N ILE A 82 20.11 -11.32 -15.30
CA ILE A 82 21.28 -10.96 -16.12
C ILE A 82 22.47 -11.84 -15.75
N ALA A 83 22.80 -11.95 -14.46
CA ALA A 83 23.89 -12.78 -13.98
C ALA A 83 23.72 -14.25 -14.37
N ALA A 84 22.50 -14.79 -14.31
CA ALA A 84 22.23 -16.16 -14.75
C ALA A 84 22.48 -16.35 -16.25
N TYR A 85 22.07 -15.40 -17.09
CA TYR A 85 22.33 -15.46 -18.54
C TYR A 85 23.81 -15.37 -18.88
N GLU A 86 24.55 -14.48 -18.22
CA GLU A 86 25.99 -14.35 -18.40
C GLU A 86 26.72 -15.64 -18.00
N ASN A 87 26.36 -16.21 -16.84
CA ASN A 87 26.91 -17.49 -16.38
C ASN A 87 26.60 -18.63 -17.36
N ALA A 88 25.37 -18.72 -17.86
CA ALA A 88 24.97 -19.74 -18.82
C ALA A 88 25.73 -19.60 -20.15
N LYS A 89 25.93 -18.38 -20.64
CA LYS A 89 26.72 -18.09 -21.85
C LYS A 89 28.18 -18.52 -21.65
N LEU A 90 28.78 -18.11 -20.54
CA LEU A 90 30.17 -18.41 -20.22
C LEU A 90 30.42 -19.92 -20.04
N TYR A 91 29.46 -20.64 -19.44
CA TYR A 91 29.53 -22.10 -19.35
C TYR A 91 29.52 -22.76 -20.74
N LYS A 92 28.60 -22.37 -21.62
CA LYS A 92 28.53 -22.90 -22.99
C LYS A 92 29.81 -22.64 -23.77
N GLU A 93 30.38 -21.43 -23.66
CA GLU A 93 31.65 -21.07 -24.30
C GLU A 93 32.81 -21.93 -23.80
N LYS A 94 32.94 -22.12 -22.49
CA LYS A 94 33.97 -22.99 -21.90
C LYS A 94 33.85 -24.42 -22.37
N THR A 95 32.63 -24.96 -22.38
CA THR A 95 32.35 -26.32 -22.83
C THR A 95 32.69 -26.48 -24.31
N LYS A 96 32.31 -25.53 -25.16
CA LYS A 96 32.68 -25.52 -26.59
C LYS A 96 34.20 -25.51 -26.77
N LEU A 97 34.91 -24.61 -26.09
CA LEU A 97 36.38 -24.54 -26.16
C LEU A 97 37.05 -25.85 -25.75
N TRP A 98 36.53 -26.53 -24.73
CA TRP A 98 37.04 -27.82 -24.31
C TRP A 98 36.78 -28.92 -25.34
N HIS A 99 35.59 -28.95 -25.95
CA HIS A 99 35.27 -29.88 -27.03
C HIS A 99 36.14 -29.64 -28.26
N ASP A 100 36.23 -28.40 -28.73
CA ASP A 100 36.99 -28.02 -29.93
C ASP A 100 38.47 -28.41 -29.78
N LYS A 101 39.07 -28.23 -28.59
CA LYS A 101 40.45 -28.67 -28.29
C LYS A 101 40.66 -30.19 -28.44
N LYS A 102 39.60 -30.99 -28.32
CA LYS A 102 39.66 -32.46 -28.42
C LYS A 102 39.31 -32.99 -29.81
N ILE A 103 38.88 -32.14 -30.72
CA ILE A 103 38.59 -32.54 -32.11
C ILE A 103 39.93 -32.81 -32.81
N THR A 104 40.13 -34.05 -33.26
CA THR A 104 41.29 -34.42 -34.07
C THR A 104 40.96 -34.26 -35.54
N THR A 105 41.78 -33.50 -36.27
CA THR A 105 41.60 -33.26 -37.71
C THR A 105 41.91 -34.53 -38.48
N ARG A 106 40.89 -35.18 -39.04
CA ARG A 106 41.06 -36.32 -39.95
C ARG A 106 41.00 -35.81 -41.39
N THR A 107 42.06 -36.04 -42.15
CA THR A 107 42.09 -35.76 -43.59
C THR A 107 41.68 -37.01 -44.35
N PHE A 108 40.70 -36.86 -45.25
CA PHE A 108 40.26 -37.94 -46.12
C PHE A 108 41.00 -37.84 -47.45
N LYS A 109 41.50 -38.96 -47.98
CA LYS A 109 42.05 -39.00 -49.34
C LYS A 109 40.99 -39.57 -50.29
N PRO A 110 40.77 -38.97 -51.47
CA PRO A 110 39.91 -39.58 -52.48
C PRO A 110 40.55 -40.88 -52.97
N GLY A 111 39.72 -41.92 -53.11
CA GLY A 111 40.10 -43.21 -53.70
C GLY A 111 39.99 -43.19 -55.21
#